data_AF-A0A812RHE2-F1
#
_entry.id   AF-A0A812RHE2-F1
#
_cell.length_a   1.000
_cell.length_b   1.000
_cell.length_c   1.000
_cell.angle_alpha   90.00
_cell.angle_beta   90.00
_cell.angle_gamma   90.00
#
_symmetry.space_group_name_H-M   'P 1'
#
loop_
_entity.id
_entity.type
_entity.pdbx_description
1 polymer ?
#
loop_
_entity_poly.entity_id
_entity_poly.type
_entity_poly.pdbx_seq_one_letter_code
_entity_poly.pdbx_strand_id
1 'polypeptide(L)'
;MSMELASRHCKMKGVCNSEAQSRQNDLEVVGLFRITRICRGEFYAFAFRGAAGLGRIQERLADFRKPQTSTQAVELLGHLQERRCLDAAALDAAAQAMLLGSPSKLPAVLAEAAAAGSAAIRTLCSGQWHECGSKLTQSSDWRKQEDGPMEMVKAQPMETYSGSGDLPSTEDYALHLDMSNFVRGAVQNQLEAMKVLEVDTAIVRGISVASSLRASGRLWQKSPVDMDERAKSKLWERSEPVDRFDVFFSHTWRTPGRWKVLSLLFQYGWPFTLTCWACVASFVFFLGAFGWLPTPLTFRADVLGFQKICPFAPWVYLSGVFTALLALFLSPYWLFFCHSPKCFLDVVSINQVEPDLMERGIYGLGGFLSISNQLRVLLTLTGSCS
;
A
#
# COMPACT_ATOMS: atom_id res chain seq x y z
N MET A 1 -0.33 35.27 -56.39
CA MET A 1 0.72 34.93 -55.40
C MET A 1 0.00 34.44 -54.15
N SER A 2 -0.67 33.29 -54.21
CA SER A 2 -0.14 31.91 -54.31
C SER A 2 0.32 31.40 -52.95
N MET A 3 -0.53 30.62 -52.29
CA MET A 3 -0.16 29.26 -51.89
C MET A 3 -1.41 28.46 -51.55
N GLU A 4 -1.89 27.79 -52.60
CA GLU A 4 -2.83 26.69 -52.62
C GLU A 4 -2.04 25.53 -53.29
N LEU A 5 -2.30 24.28 -52.88
CA LEU A 5 -1.67 22.99 -53.27
C LEU A 5 -0.50 22.50 -52.40
N ALA A 6 -0.76 21.44 -51.63
CA ALA A 6 -0.22 20.10 -51.92
C ALA A 6 -0.89 19.02 -51.05
N SER A 7 -1.97 18.46 -51.58
CA SER A 7 -2.42 17.10 -51.28
C SER A 7 -1.86 16.20 -52.37
N ARG A 8 -1.04 15.19 -52.04
CA ARG A 8 -1.02 13.83 -52.62
C ARG A 8 0.17 12.99 -52.15
N HIS A 9 -0.17 11.84 -51.59
CA HIS A 9 0.46 10.52 -51.77
C HIS A 9 1.96 10.35 -51.47
N CYS A 10 2.24 9.63 -50.38
CA CYS A 10 3.07 8.43 -50.49
C CYS A 10 2.53 7.33 -49.57
N LYS A 11 2.21 6.19 -50.16
CA LYS A 11 1.65 4.98 -49.55
C LYS A 11 2.74 3.91 -49.56
N MET A 12 2.83 3.19 -48.44
CA MET A 12 3.32 1.81 -48.26
C MET A 12 4.79 1.50 -47.92
N LYS A 13 4.88 0.79 -46.78
CA LYS A 13 5.75 -0.36 -46.41
C LYS A 13 7.22 -0.03 -46.19
N GLY A 14 7.87 -0.43 -45.11
CA GLY A 14 7.52 -1.30 -43.99
C GLY A 14 8.79 -1.59 -43.18
N VAL A 15 8.65 -2.38 -42.12
CA VAL A 15 9.75 -3.01 -41.37
C VAL A 15 10.55 -2.08 -40.45
N CYS A 16 10.03 -1.89 -39.24
CA CYS A 16 10.83 -1.79 -38.01
C CYS A 16 9.86 -2.01 -36.83
N ASN A 17 9.43 -3.25 -36.66
CA ASN A 17 8.61 -3.66 -35.52
C ASN A 17 9.16 -5.01 -35.01
N SER A 18 10.15 -4.96 -34.14
CA SER A 18 10.57 -6.13 -33.35
C SER A 18 11.29 -5.81 -32.02
N GLU A 19 11.40 -4.54 -31.59
CA GLU A 19 12.09 -4.20 -30.31
C GLU A 19 11.17 -3.61 -29.22
N ALA A 20 9.88 -3.40 -29.49
CA ALA A 20 8.95 -2.82 -28.52
C ALA A 20 8.23 -3.85 -27.61
N GLN A 21 8.44 -5.15 -27.81
CA GLN A 21 7.58 -6.19 -27.21
C GLN A 21 8.23 -6.95 -26.03
N SER A 22 9.42 -6.54 -25.57
CA SER A 22 10.16 -7.22 -24.48
C SER A 22 10.13 -6.47 -23.12
N ARG A 23 9.30 -5.44 -22.94
CA ARG A 23 9.12 -4.74 -21.64
C ARG A 23 7.70 -4.82 -21.10
N GLN A 24 7.03 -5.94 -21.38
CA GLN A 24 5.68 -6.21 -20.90
C GLN A 24 5.77 -7.41 -19.97
N ASN A 25 5.83 -7.12 -18.65
CA ASN A 25 5.49 -7.98 -17.50
C ASN A 25 6.38 -7.70 -16.27
N ASP A 26 6.43 -6.44 -15.83
CA ASP A 26 6.66 -6.13 -14.41
C ASP A 26 5.36 -5.55 -13.86
N LEU A 27 4.39 -6.44 -13.65
CA LEU A 27 3.16 -6.13 -12.91
C LEU A 27 3.54 -6.10 -11.43
N GLU A 28 4.11 -4.99 -10.97
CA GLU A 28 4.29 -4.75 -9.54
C GLU A 28 2.90 -4.66 -8.90
N VAL A 29 2.48 -5.75 -8.26
CA VAL A 29 1.40 -5.73 -7.27
C VAL A 29 1.92 -4.95 -6.07
N VAL A 30 1.86 -3.61 -6.15
CA VAL A 30 2.11 -2.74 -5.00
C VAL A 30 0.93 -2.91 -4.05
N GLY A 31 1.02 -3.95 -3.22
CA GLY A 31 0.10 -4.17 -2.12
C GLY A 31 0.12 -2.96 -1.20
N LEU A 32 -1.03 -2.28 -1.10
CA LEU A 32 -1.31 -1.16 -0.19
C LEU A 32 -1.07 -1.51 1.31
N PHE A 33 -0.73 -2.77 1.61
CA PHE A 33 -0.38 -3.29 2.93
C PHE A 33 0.79 -2.56 3.60
N ARG A 34 1.68 -1.92 2.84
CA ARG A 34 2.83 -1.18 3.41
C ARG A 34 2.42 0.16 4.02
N ILE A 35 1.43 0.85 3.44
CA ILE A 35 1.00 2.18 3.91
C ILE A 35 0.08 2.05 5.14
N THR A 36 -0.76 1.02 5.23
CA THR A 36 -1.56 0.79 6.45
C THR A 36 -0.72 0.35 7.65
N ARG A 37 0.43 -0.33 7.45
CA ARG A 37 1.36 -0.61 8.57
C ARG A 37 2.11 0.66 9.02
N ILE A 38 2.51 1.52 8.08
CA ILE A 38 3.16 2.80 8.37
C ILE A 38 2.20 3.80 9.05
N CYS A 39 0.93 3.86 8.61
CA CYS A 39 -0.07 4.79 9.16
C CYS A 39 -0.73 4.32 10.48
N ARG A 40 -0.69 3.02 10.82
CA ARG A 40 -1.37 2.50 12.03
C ARG A 40 -0.44 2.27 13.23
N GLY A 41 0.88 2.43 13.07
CA GLY A 41 1.82 2.14 14.16
C GLY A 41 3.06 3.03 14.23
N GLU A 42 3.68 3.42 13.11
CA GLU A 42 5.07 3.88 13.17
C GLU A 42 5.26 5.39 13.16
N PHE A 43 4.36 6.17 12.55
CA PHE A 43 4.54 7.63 12.55
C PHE A 43 4.29 8.28 13.92
N TYR A 44 3.36 7.72 14.73
CA TYR A 44 3.16 8.14 16.12
C TYR A 44 4.12 7.42 17.08
N ALA A 45 4.50 6.16 16.85
CA ALA A 45 5.43 5.46 17.74
C ALA A 45 6.89 5.92 17.58
N PHE A 46 7.34 6.35 16.39
CA PHE A 46 8.71 6.81 16.20
C PHE A 46 8.98 8.13 16.92
N ALA A 47 8.01 9.06 16.91
CA ALA A 47 8.10 10.33 17.62
C ALA A 47 7.86 10.21 19.15
N PHE A 48 6.99 9.29 19.60
CA PHE A 48 6.64 9.16 21.03
C PHE A 48 7.39 8.06 21.80
N ARG A 49 7.78 6.94 21.17
CA ARG A 49 8.51 5.84 21.86
C ARG A 49 10.02 6.02 21.87
N GLY A 50 10.59 6.79 20.94
CA GLY A 50 12.03 7.07 20.91
C GLY A 50 12.52 7.79 22.18
N ALA A 51 11.76 8.76 22.69
CA ALA A 51 12.15 9.54 23.88
C ALA A 51 11.73 8.89 25.21
N ALA A 52 10.54 8.28 25.27
CA ALA A 52 10.01 7.70 26.53
C ALA A 52 10.39 6.23 26.77
N GLY A 53 10.84 5.51 25.74
CA GLY A 53 11.25 4.10 25.82
C GLY A 53 12.72 3.92 26.19
N LEU A 54 13.60 4.77 25.66
CA LEU A 54 15.05 4.74 25.95
C LEU A 54 15.35 5.13 27.40
N GLY A 55 14.62 6.10 27.96
CA GLY A 55 14.76 6.50 29.37
C GLY A 55 14.47 5.36 30.35
N ARG A 56 13.40 4.58 30.15
CA ARG A 56 13.02 3.46 31.03
C ARG A 56 13.95 2.24 30.91
N ILE A 57 14.61 2.06 29.77
CA ILE A 57 15.59 0.98 29.58
C ILE A 57 16.94 1.37 30.20
N GLN A 58 17.37 2.63 30.09
CA GLN A 58 18.57 3.13 30.77
C GLN A 58 18.41 3.20 32.29
N GLU A 59 17.25 3.61 32.79
CA GLU A 59 16.96 3.66 34.23
C GLU A 59 16.97 2.25 34.85
N ARG A 60 16.46 1.24 34.14
CA ARG A 60 16.59 -0.15 34.56
C ARG A 60 18.03 -0.66 34.47
N LEU A 61 18.77 -0.37 33.40
CA LEU A 61 20.16 -0.81 33.26
C LEU A 61 21.13 -0.17 34.28
N ALA A 62 20.82 1.04 34.78
CA ALA A 62 21.60 1.70 35.83
C ALA A 62 21.46 1.02 37.21
N ASP A 63 20.30 0.43 37.50
CA ASP A 63 20.04 -0.33 38.75
C ASP A 63 20.75 -1.70 38.79
N PHE A 64 21.18 -2.24 37.64
CA PHE A 64 21.86 -3.55 37.55
C PHE A 64 23.37 -3.53 37.83
N ARG A 65 23.94 -2.40 38.30
CA ARG A 65 25.38 -2.28 38.60
C ARG A 65 25.81 -2.88 39.95
N LYS A 66 24.92 -3.56 40.68
CA LYS A 66 25.25 -4.33 41.88
C LYS A 66 25.20 -5.83 41.57
N PRO A 67 26.12 -6.65 42.12
CA PRO A 67 26.17 -8.08 41.82
C PRO A 67 24.91 -8.77 42.31
N GLN A 68 24.02 -9.16 41.38
CA GLN A 68 22.87 -10.02 41.64
C GLN A 68 23.27 -11.50 41.54
N THR A 69 22.64 -12.32 42.37
CA THR A 69 22.84 -13.76 42.48
C THR A 69 22.49 -14.46 41.16
N SER A 70 23.17 -15.57 40.87
CA SER A 70 23.04 -16.37 39.64
C SER A 70 21.59 -16.74 39.27
N THR A 71 20.70 -16.80 40.26
CA THR A 71 19.28 -17.14 40.08
C THR A 71 18.49 -16.11 39.26
N GLN A 72 18.77 -14.80 39.40
CA GLN A 72 18.04 -13.75 38.68
C GLN A 72 18.48 -13.64 37.21
N ALA A 73 19.73 -14.01 36.89
CA ALA A 73 20.22 -14.07 35.52
C ALA A 73 19.54 -15.20 34.70
N VAL A 74 19.29 -16.35 35.34
CA VAL A 74 18.59 -17.50 34.73
C VAL A 74 17.13 -17.16 34.44
N GLU A 75 16.44 -16.48 35.37
CA GLU A 75 15.04 -16.06 35.20
C GLU A 75 14.88 -15.03 34.05
N LEU A 76 15.84 -14.12 33.90
CA LEU A 76 15.87 -13.15 32.79
C LEU A 76 16.09 -13.84 31.43
N LEU A 77 16.99 -14.82 31.36
CA LEU A 77 17.21 -15.61 30.14
C LEU A 77 15.97 -16.42 29.74
N GLY A 78 15.25 -16.99 30.72
CA GLY A 78 13.97 -17.65 30.49
C GLY A 78 12.91 -16.71 29.88
N HIS A 79 12.78 -15.50 30.41
CA HIS A 79 11.85 -14.50 29.86
C HIS A 79 12.23 -14.00 28.46
N LEU A 80 13.53 -13.92 28.14
CA LEU A 80 13.99 -13.54 26.80
C LEU A 80 13.80 -14.67 25.77
N GLN A 81 13.95 -15.93 26.19
CA GLN A 81 13.67 -17.12 25.38
C GLN A 81 12.18 -17.24 25.05
N GLU A 82 11.31 -17.05 26.04
CA GLU A 82 9.85 -17.11 25.87
C GLU A 82 9.35 -16.06 24.88
N ARG A 83 10.01 -14.90 24.81
CA ARG A 83 9.68 -13.81 23.86
C ARG A 83 10.33 -13.97 22.48
N ARG A 84 11.03 -15.09 22.22
CA ARG A 84 11.79 -15.35 20.99
C ARG A 84 12.75 -14.22 20.60
N CYS A 85 13.31 -13.52 21.59
CA CYS A 85 14.21 -12.39 21.35
C CYS A 85 15.67 -12.82 21.12
N LEU A 86 16.00 -14.08 21.38
CA LEU A 86 17.32 -14.68 21.20
C LEU A 86 17.16 -15.99 20.44
N ASP A 87 18.07 -16.26 19.51
CA ASP A 87 18.15 -17.58 18.88
C ASP A 87 18.77 -18.60 19.84
N ALA A 88 18.60 -19.89 19.52
CA ALA A 88 19.09 -20.97 20.36
C ALA A 88 20.63 -20.92 20.54
N ALA A 89 21.36 -20.37 19.57
CA ALA A 89 22.82 -20.26 19.60
C ALA A 89 23.30 -19.20 20.60
N ALA A 90 22.63 -18.04 20.66
CA ALA A 90 22.91 -16.99 21.62
C ALA A 90 22.58 -17.41 23.06
N LEU A 91 21.53 -18.22 23.25
CA LEU A 91 21.18 -18.81 24.53
C LEU A 91 22.23 -19.81 25.01
N ASP A 92 22.74 -20.65 24.11
CA ASP A 92 23.76 -21.64 24.43
C ASP A 92 25.11 -20.98 24.75
N ALA A 93 25.48 -19.91 24.02
CA ALA A 93 26.66 -19.10 24.31
C ALA A 93 26.56 -18.37 25.67
N ALA A 94 25.38 -17.84 26.01
CA ALA A 94 25.12 -17.23 27.32
C ALA A 94 25.18 -18.25 28.46
N ALA A 95 24.63 -19.46 28.25
CA ALA A 95 24.68 -20.55 29.21
C ALA A 95 26.13 -21.05 29.44
N GLN A 96 26.91 -21.22 28.37
CA GLN A 96 28.32 -21.60 28.46
C GLN A 96 29.16 -20.53 29.17
N ALA A 97 28.92 -19.23 28.91
CA ALA A 97 29.61 -18.15 29.60
C ALA A 97 29.31 -18.12 31.11
N MET A 98 28.09 -18.49 31.51
CA MET A 98 27.73 -18.65 32.93
C MET A 98 28.35 -19.90 33.56
N LEU A 99 28.41 -21.03 32.85
CA LEU A 99 29.03 -22.26 33.34
C LEU A 99 30.56 -22.13 33.52
N LEU A 100 31.22 -21.33 32.67
CA LEU A 100 32.66 -21.07 32.75
C LEU A 100 33.04 -20.02 33.81
N GLY A 101 32.08 -19.58 34.65
CA GLY A 101 32.35 -18.73 35.81
C GLY A 101 32.86 -17.33 35.45
N SER A 102 32.58 -16.83 34.23
CA SER A 102 33.04 -15.51 33.77
C SER A 102 31.87 -14.56 33.47
N PRO A 103 31.09 -14.16 34.50
CA PRO A 103 29.89 -13.33 34.32
C PRO A 103 30.21 -11.93 33.76
N SER A 104 31.46 -11.47 33.84
CA SER A 104 31.90 -10.19 33.28
C SER A 104 31.89 -10.16 31.74
N LYS A 105 31.87 -11.31 31.06
CA LYS A 105 31.82 -11.40 29.59
C LYS A 105 30.40 -11.46 29.02
N LEU A 106 29.40 -11.72 29.87
CA LEU A 106 28.00 -11.86 29.47
C LEU A 106 27.44 -10.62 28.71
N PRO A 107 27.76 -9.35 29.09
CA PRO A 107 27.27 -8.19 28.36
C PRO A 107 27.83 -8.09 26.93
N ALA A 108 29.07 -8.53 26.71
CA ALA A 108 29.70 -8.52 25.39
C ALA A 108 29.08 -9.58 24.47
N VAL A 109 28.85 -10.79 24.99
CA VAL A 109 28.19 -11.88 24.25
C VAL A 109 26.75 -11.51 23.88
N LEU A 110 26.00 -10.89 24.79
CA LEU A 110 24.64 -10.43 24.51
C LEU A 110 24.59 -9.26 23.50
N ALA A 111 25.56 -8.36 23.53
CA ALA A 111 25.67 -7.27 22.56
C ALA A 111 26.01 -7.79 21.15
N GLU A 112 26.89 -8.78 21.07
CA GLU A 112 27.29 -9.42 19.80
C GLU A 112 26.14 -10.25 19.20
N ALA A 113 25.40 -11.02 20.04
CA ALA A 113 24.20 -11.73 19.62
C ALA A 113 23.08 -10.79 19.15
N ALA A 114 22.87 -9.65 19.83
CA ALA A 114 21.89 -8.64 19.40
C ALA A 114 22.28 -7.99 18.06
N ALA A 115 23.58 -7.77 17.82
CA ALA A 115 24.08 -7.26 16.54
C ALA A 115 23.90 -8.30 15.41
N ALA A 116 24.17 -9.58 15.67
CA ALA A 116 23.97 -10.68 14.73
C ALA A 116 22.49 -10.89 14.38
N GLY A 117 21.59 -10.84 15.37
CA GLY A 117 20.14 -10.91 15.15
C GLY A 117 19.60 -9.75 14.30
N SER A 118 20.14 -8.54 14.48
CA SER A 118 19.77 -7.36 13.66
C SER A 118 20.22 -7.49 12.20
N ALA A 119 21.32 -8.22 11.94
CA ALA A 119 21.78 -8.54 10.59
C ALA A 119 20.94 -9.64 9.94
N ALA A 120 20.61 -10.71 10.69
CA ALA A 120 19.78 -11.82 10.20
C ALA A 120 18.34 -11.38 9.86
N ILE A 121 17.75 -10.47 10.66
CA ILE A 121 16.45 -9.85 10.37
C ILE A 121 16.50 -9.00 9.08
N ARG A 122 17.65 -8.37 8.80
CA ARG A 122 17.85 -7.60 7.55
C ARG A 122 17.92 -8.52 6.32
N THR A 123 18.48 -9.71 6.46
CA THR A 123 18.61 -10.70 5.37
C THR A 123 17.35 -11.52 5.14
N LEU A 124 16.57 -11.81 6.20
CA LEU A 124 15.26 -12.49 6.09
C LEU A 124 14.17 -11.59 5.46
N CYS A 125 14.33 -10.27 5.48
CA CYS A 125 13.41 -9.36 4.80
C CYS A 125 13.59 -9.29 3.27
N SER A 126 14.59 -9.99 2.68
CA SER A 126 14.82 -10.00 1.22
C SER A 126 14.58 -11.34 0.53
N GLY A 127 14.10 -12.39 1.22
CA GLY A 127 13.91 -13.71 0.61
C GLY A 127 12.64 -14.42 1.08
N GLN A 128 11.73 -14.65 0.12
CA GLN A 128 10.62 -15.63 0.07
C GLN A 128 9.69 -15.75 1.27
N TRP A 129 8.36 -15.67 1.04
CA TRP A 129 7.39 -16.69 1.50
C TRP A 129 6.15 -16.68 0.60
N HIS A 130 5.90 -17.84 -0.02
CA HIS A 130 4.65 -18.25 -0.68
C HIS A 130 3.68 -18.83 0.36
N GLU A 131 2.39 -18.83 0.01
CA GLU A 131 1.27 -19.58 0.60
C GLU A 131 0.77 -19.23 2.01
N CYS A 132 -0.46 -18.73 2.06
CA CYS A 132 -1.50 -19.32 2.92
C CYS A 132 -2.88 -18.95 2.35
N GLY A 133 -3.51 -19.90 1.66
CA GLY A 133 -4.90 -19.82 1.22
C GLY A 133 -5.69 -20.96 1.85
N SER A 134 -6.78 -20.61 2.52
CA SER A 134 -8.07 -21.31 2.56
C SER A 134 -8.76 -21.18 3.92
N LYS A 135 -9.95 -20.60 3.88
CA LYS A 135 -11.17 -20.95 4.64
C LYS A 135 -12.05 -19.70 4.73
N LEU A 136 -13.08 -19.66 3.89
CA LEU A 136 -14.25 -18.81 4.13
C LEU A 136 -15.48 -19.61 3.74
N THR A 137 -16.23 -19.98 4.78
CA THR A 137 -17.54 -20.59 4.78
C THR A 137 -18.59 -19.64 4.20
N GLN A 138 -19.55 -20.25 3.49
CA GLN A 138 -20.81 -19.67 3.04
C GLN A 138 -21.48 -18.78 4.10
N SER A 139 -21.88 -17.57 3.70
CA SER A 139 -22.95 -16.83 4.34
C SER A 139 -23.90 -16.36 3.24
N SER A 140 -25.07 -17.00 3.18
CA SER A 140 -26.17 -16.70 2.29
C SER A 140 -27.14 -15.77 2.99
N ASP A 141 -27.17 -14.49 2.61
CA ASP A 141 -28.34 -13.64 2.87
C ASP A 141 -28.45 -12.56 1.79
N TRP A 142 -29.12 -12.91 0.69
CA TRP A 142 -29.65 -11.97 -0.29
C TRP A 142 -31.00 -12.51 -0.76
N ARG A 143 -32.07 -12.09 -0.08
CA ARG A 143 -33.42 -12.22 -0.63
C ARG A 143 -34.21 -10.96 -0.32
N LYS A 144 -34.35 -10.10 -1.33
CA LYS A 144 -35.57 -9.33 -1.63
C LYS A 144 -35.45 -8.72 -3.02
N GLN A 145 -36.50 -8.96 -3.81
CA GLN A 145 -36.93 -8.23 -5.01
C GLN A 145 -36.44 -8.75 -6.37
N GLU A 146 -37.17 -9.70 -6.95
CA GLU A 146 -38.12 -9.50 -8.07
C GLU A 146 -38.87 -10.83 -8.35
N ASP A 147 -40.20 -10.77 -8.40
CA ASP A 147 -41.07 -11.93 -8.64
C ASP A 147 -41.20 -12.22 -10.14
N GLY A 148 -40.57 -13.30 -10.59
CA GLY A 148 -40.83 -13.97 -11.86
C GLY A 148 -40.65 -15.48 -11.69
N PRO A 149 -41.53 -16.35 -12.23
CA PRO A 149 -41.44 -17.78 -11.99
C PRO A 149 -40.28 -18.39 -12.78
N MET A 150 -39.12 -18.54 -12.14
CA MET A 150 -38.03 -19.36 -12.65
C MET A 150 -38.19 -20.79 -12.14
N GLU A 151 -38.35 -21.72 -13.07
CA GLU A 151 -38.44 -23.15 -12.82
C GLU A 151 -37.11 -23.64 -12.20
N MET A 152 -37.14 -24.06 -10.94
CA MET A 152 -35.95 -24.51 -10.23
C MET A 152 -35.51 -25.89 -10.70
N VAL A 153 -34.36 -25.96 -11.36
CA VAL A 153 -33.61 -27.20 -11.58
C VAL A 153 -33.20 -27.76 -10.22
N LYS A 154 -33.69 -28.95 -9.87
CA LYS A 154 -33.28 -29.71 -8.68
C LYS A 154 -31.77 -29.97 -8.74
N ALA A 155 -31.01 -29.36 -7.82
CA ALA A 155 -29.63 -29.75 -7.56
C ALA A 155 -29.61 -31.16 -6.96
N GLN A 156 -28.81 -32.05 -7.55
CA GLN A 156 -28.51 -33.37 -6.97
C GLN A 156 -27.57 -33.21 -5.77
N PRO A 157 -27.74 -34.02 -4.71
CA PRO A 157 -26.89 -33.97 -3.54
C PRO A 157 -25.46 -34.42 -3.89
N MET A 158 -24.49 -33.62 -3.46
CA MET A 158 -23.06 -33.89 -3.60
C MET A 158 -22.68 -35.00 -2.61
N GLU A 159 -22.28 -36.17 -3.13
CA GLU A 159 -21.80 -37.28 -2.31
C GLU A 159 -20.49 -36.91 -1.60
N THR A 160 -20.51 -37.03 -0.27
CA THR A 160 -19.34 -36.91 0.59
C THR A 160 -18.36 -38.05 0.32
N TYR A 161 -17.23 -37.72 -0.31
CA TYR A 161 -16.11 -38.64 -0.52
C TYR A 161 -15.32 -38.83 0.79
N SER A 162 -15.51 -39.98 1.43
CA SER A 162 -14.71 -40.45 2.58
C SER A 162 -13.56 -41.33 2.08
N GLY A 163 -12.49 -40.70 1.57
CA GLY A 163 -11.27 -41.38 1.13
C GLY A 163 -10.24 -41.50 2.27
N SER A 164 -9.87 -42.75 2.59
CA SER A 164 -8.75 -43.16 3.43
C SER A 164 -7.43 -42.55 2.94
N GLY A 165 -6.60 -42.06 3.87
CA GLY A 165 -5.40 -41.28 3.59
C GLY A 165 -4.19 -42.08 3.13
N ASP A 166 -4.04 -42.17 1.81
CA ASP A 166 -2.75 -42.46 1.17
C ASP A 166 -2.21 -41.17 0.52
N LEU A 167 -0.96 -40.83 0.83
CA LEU A 167 -0.27 -39.67 0.25
C LEU A 167 -0.16 -39.84 -1.27
N PRO A 168 -0.61 -38.86 -2.08
CA PRO A 168 -0.60 -38.96 -3.53
C PRO A 168 0.83 -39.13 -4.03
N SER A 169 1.01 -40.08 -4.95
CA SER A 169 2.31 -40.38 -5.55
C SER A 169 2.83 -39.16 -6.32
N THR A 170 4.14 -39.01 -6.38
CA THR A 170 4.83 -37.85 -6.98
C THR A 170 4.47 -37.61 -8.46
N GLU A 171 3.88 -38.60 -9.14
CA GLU A 171 3.43 -38.54 -10.54
C GLU A 171 2.16 -37.67 -10.72
N ASP A 172 1.31 -37.55 -9.71
CA ASP A 172 0.06 -36.76 -9.79
C ASP A 172 0.33 -35.24 -9.86
N TYR A 173 1.47 -34.78 -9.35
CA TYR A 173 1.86 -33.37 -9.41
C TYR A 173 2.31 -32.93 -10.82
N ALA A 174 2.88 -33.84 -11.61
CA ALA A 174 3.31 -33.55 -12.98
C ALA A 174 2.10 -33.33 -13.91
N LEU A 175 1.03 -34.09 -13.71
CA LEU A 175 -0.20 -34.00 -14.50
C LEU A 175 -0.99 -32.71 -14.18
N HIS A 176 -0.92 -32.24 -12.92
CA HIS A 176 -1.57 -31.01 -12.51
C HIS A 176 -0.87 -29.73 -13.06
N LEU A 177 0.44 -29.79 -13.27
CA LEU A 177 1.21 -28.70 -13.90
C LEU A 177 0.91 -28.60 -15.40
N ASP A 178 0.75 -29.71 -16.10
CA ASP A 178 0.42 -29.72 -17.54
C ASP A 178 -0.97 -29.14 -17.82
N MET A 179 -1.95 -29.49 -16.98
CA MET A 179 -3.31 -28.93 -17.10
C MET A 179 -3.34 -27.41 -16.87
N SER A 180 -2.49 -26.89 -15.98
CA SER A 180 -2.40 -25.44 -15.73
C SER A 180 -1.83 -24.67 -16.93
N ASN A 181 -0.89 -25.27 -17.67
CA ASN A 181 -0.30 -24.69 -18.86
C ASN A 181 -1.27 -24.76 -20.06
N PHE A 182 -2.00 -25.88 -20.20
CA PHE A 182 -3.03 -26.05 -21.23
C PHE A 182 -4.19 -25.05 -21.06
N VAL A 183 -4.72 -24.89 -19.83
CA VAL A 183 -5.78 -23.91 -19.54
C VAL A 183 -5.28 -22.49 -19.81
N ARG A 184 -4.03 -22.16 -19.46
CA ARG A 184 -3.45 -20.85 -19.74
C ARG A 184 -3.34 -20.59 -21.25
N GLY A 185 -2.90 -21.57 -22.04
CA GLY A 185 -2.80 -21.45 -23.49
C GLY A 185 -4.17 -21.32 -24.18
N ALA A 186 -5.17 -22.09 -23.75
CA ALA A 186 -6.53 -21.99 -24.28
C ALA A 186 -7.18 -20.63 -23.96
N VAL A 187 -7.02 -20.13 -22.73
CA VAL A 187 -7.52 -18.81 -22.32
C VAL A 187 -6.82 -17.69 -23.08
N GLN A 188 -5.51 -17.79 -23.30
CA GLN A 188 -4.74 -16.81 -24.07
C GLN A 188 -5.22 -16.75 -25.54
N ASN A 189 -5.37 -17.91 -26.18
CA ASN A 189 -5.86 -18.00 -27.56
C ASN A 189 -7.31 -17.52 -27.68
N GLN A 190 -8.14 -17.75 -26.66
CA GLN A 190 -9.52 -17.26 -26.64
C GLN A 190 -9.58 -15.73 -26.42
N LEU A 191 -8.68 -15.19 -25.60
CA LEU A 191 -8.52 -13.73 -25.40
C LEU A 191 -7.99 -13.05 -26.67
N GLU A 192 -7.07 -13.67 -27.40
CA GLU A 192 -6.57 -13.15 -28.67
C GLU A 192 -7.60 -13.26 -29.80
N ALA A 193 -8.37 -14.35 -29.84
CA ALA A 193 -9.47 -14.52 -30.79
C ALA A 193 -10.61 -13.52 -30.54
N MET A 194 -10.79 -13.11 -29.28
CA MET A 194 -11.67 -12.04 -28.90
C MET A 194 -11.01 -10.69 -29.22
N LYS A 195 -11.24 -10.19 -30.45
CA LYS A 195 -11.08 -8.75 -30.82
C LYS A 195 -11.76 -7.76 -29.85
N VAL A 196 -12.48 -8.27 -28.85
CA VAL A 196 -13.04 -7.58 -27.68
C VAL A 196 -12.01 -6.74 -26.91
N LEU A 197 -10.71 -7.02 -27.04
CA LEU A 197 -9.65 -6.19 -26.42
C LEU A 197 -9.26 -4.94 -27.24
N GLU A 198 -9.78 -4.78 -28.46
CA GLU A 198 -9.57 -3.56 -29.22
C GLU A 198 -10.38 -2.43 -28.59
N VAL A 199 -9.68 -1.50 -27.95
CA VAL A 199 -10.28 -0.35 -27.31
C VAL A 199 -10.75 0.62 -28.38
N ASP A 200 -12.05 0.95 -28.38
CA ASP A 200 -12.54 2.09 -29.12
C ASP A 200 -11.91 3.37 -28.55
N THR A 201 -10.92 3.91 -29.26
CA THR A 201 -10.18 5.09 -28.82
C THR A 201 -11.08 6.32 -28.63
N ALA A 202 -12.27 6.34 -29.24
CA ALA A 202 -13.21 7.46 -29.10
C ALA A 202 -13.86 7.53 -27.71
N ILE A 203 -13.95 6.41 -26.98
CA ILE A 203 -14.55 6.35 -25.65
C ILE A 203 -13.51 6.41 -24.52
N VAL A 204 -12.21 6.41 -24.84
CA VAL A 204 -11.13 6.44 -23.85
C VAL A 204 -11.02 7.81 -23.22
N ARG A 205 -11.46 7.93 -21.97
CA ARG A 205 -11.39 9.18 -21.22
C ARG A 205 -10.80 8.98 -19.83
N GLY A 206 -9.96 9.91 -19.42
CA GLY A 206 -9.28 9.90 -18.12
C GLY A 206 -9.57 11.15 -17.31
N ILE A 207 -9.24 11.10 -16.02
CA ILE A 207 -9.21 12.26 -15.14
C ILE A 207 -7.84 12.33 -14.46
N SER A 208 -7.33 13.53 -14.18
CA SER A 208 -6.12 13.62 -13.36
C SER A 208 -6.40 13.22 -11.91
N VAL A 209 -5.47 12.47 -11.29
CA VAL A 209 -5.59 12.08 -9.88
C VAL A 209 -5.85 13.29 -8.97
N ALA A 210 -5.11 14.40 -9.17
CA ALA A 210 -5.32 15.64 -8.43
C ALA A 210 -6.76 16.16 -8.56
N SER A 211 -7.35 16.18 -9.77
CA SER A 211 -8.74 16.61 -9.99
C SER A 211 -9.75 15.68 -9.29
N SER A 212 -9.47 14.37 -9.23
CA SER A 212 -10.30 13.40 -8.49
C SER A 212 -10.28 13.63 -6.98
N LEU A 213 -9.17 14.17 -6.43
CA LEU A 213 -8.96 14.42 -5.01
C LEU A 213 -9.40 15.82 -4.56
N ARG A 214 -9.66 16.75 -5.49
CA ARG A 214 -10.21 18.07 -5.18
C ARG A 214 -11.56 17.98 -4.48
N ALA A 215 -11.93 19.08 -3.82
CA ALA A 215 -13.12 19.16 -2.97
C ALA A 215 -13.15 18.02 -1.92
N SER A 216 -11.98 17.71 -1.33
CA SER A 216 -11.79 16.64 -0.35
C SER A 216 -12.18 15.25 -0.87
N GLY A 217 -11.95 15.01 -2.16
CA GLY A 217 -12.30 13.75 -2.82
C GLY A 217 -13.78 13.42 -2.74
N ARG A 218 -14.68 14.41 -2.80
CA ARG A 218 -16.14 14.21 -2.84
C ARG A 218 -16.56 13.15 -3.87
N LEU A 219 -15.85 13.10 -4.99
CA LEU A 219 -16.02 12.08 -6.04
C LEU A 219 -15.92 10.65 -5.50
N TRP A 220 -14.99 10.39 -4.59
CA TRP A 220 -14.77 9.08 -3.98
C TRP A 220 -15.75 8.75 -2.86
N GLN A 221 -16.47 9.75 -2.35
CA GLN A 221 -17.34 9.61 -1.17
C GLN A 221 -18.79 9.28 -1.55
N LYS A 222 -19.21 9.53 -2.80
CA LYS A 222 -20.58 9.31 -3.26
C LYS A 222 -20.61 8.17 -4.28
N SER A 223 -21.46 7.18 -4.06
CA SER A 223 -21.67 6.08 -5.02
C SER A 223 -22.32 6.62 -6.29
N PRO A 224 -21.94 6.14 -7.49
CA PRO A 224 -22.60 6.50 -8.75
C PRO A 224 -24.11 6.21 -8.75
N VAL A 225 -24.55 5.21 -7.98
CA VAL A 225 -25.97 4.83 -7.87
C VAL A 225 -26.81 5.94 -7.23
N ASP A 226 -26.23 6.67 -6.26
CA ASP A 226 -26.93 7.73 -5.52
C ASP A 226 -26.84 9.10 -6.22
N MET A 227 -26.25 9.16 -7.42
CA MET A 227 -26.08 10.38 -8.20
C MET A 227 -27.24 10.59 -9.17
N ASP A 228 -27.72 11.82 -9.22
CA ASP A 228 -28.65 12.31 -10.23
C ASP A 228 -28.00 12.30 -11.63
N GLU A 229 -28.81 12.13 -12.67
CA GLU A 229 -28.34 12.08 -14.06
C GLU A 229 -27.59 13.34 -14.48
N ARG A 230 -27.99 14.51 -13.99
CA ARG A 230 -27.30 15.78 -14.27
C ARG A 230 -25.89 15.79 -13.67
N ALA A 231 -25.73 15.33 -12.42
CA ALA A 231 -24.41 15.21 -11.82
C ALA A 231 -23.55 14.15 -12.53
N LYS A 232 -24.14 13.04 -12.98
CA LYS A 232 -23.45 12.01 -13.78
C LYS A 232 -22.93 12.59 -15.11
N SER A 233 -23.76 13.32 -15.84
CA SER A 233 -23.36 14.01 -17.08
C SER A 233 -22.22 15.01 -16.82
N LYS A 234 -22.33 15.82 -15.76
CA LYS A 234 -21.26 16.75 -15.37
C LYS A 234 -19.95 16.06 -14.98
N LEU A 235 -20.00 14.84 -14.44
CA LEU A 235 -18.79 14.06 -14.17
C LEU A 235 -18.12 13.59 -15.46
N TRP A 236 -18.91 13.16 -16.45
CA TRP A 236 -18.40 12.80 -17.77
C TRP A 236 -17.72 13.98 -18.46
N GLU A 237 -18.29 15.18 -18.39
CA GLU A 237 -17.68 16.40 -18.95
C GLU A 237 -16.33 16.76 -18.28
N ARG A 238 -16.10 16.31 -17.04
CA ARG A 238 -14.84 16.55 -16.33
C ARG A 238 -13.73 15.58 -16.75
N SER A 239 -14.06 14.48 -17.42
CA SER A 239 -13.05 13.61 -18.02
C SER A 239 -12.58 14.21 -19.35
N GLU A 240 -11.36 13.91 -19.74
CA GLU A 240 -10.76 14.34 -21.01
C GLU A 240 -10.40 13.10 -21.84
N PRO A 241 -10.45 13.17 -23.17
CA PRO A 241 -9.96 12.07 -24.01
C PRO A 241 -8.47 11.86 -23.75
N VAL A 242 -8.05 10.61 -23.60
CA VAL A 242 -6.64 10.24 -23.35
C VAL A 242 -6.24 9.06 -24.22
N ASP A 243 -4.99 9.04 -24.69
CA ASP A 243 -4.48 7.92 -25.49
C ASP A 243 -4.15 6.68 -24.62
N ARG A 244 -3.80 6.92 -23.35
CA ARG A 244 -3.37 5.91 -22.38
C ARG A 244 -3.61 6.37 -20.95
N PHE A 245 -3.68 5.42 -20.02
CA PHE A 245 -3.80 5.71 -18.59
C PHE A 245 -2.46 5.49 -17.88
N ASP A 246 -2.08 6.41 -17.00
CA ASP A 246 -0.95 6.18 -16.10
C ASP A 246 -1.32 5.20 -14.99
N VAL A 247 -2.57 5.26 -14.52
CA VAL A 247 -3.06 4.46 -13.40
C VAL A 247 -4.50 4.03 -13.62
N PHE A 248 -4.78 2.75 -13.48
CA PHE A 248 -6.11 2.18 -13.44
C PHE A 248 -6.52 1.92 -11.99
N PHE A 249 -7.56 2.60 -11.50
CA PHE A 249 -8.06 2.36 -10.15
C PHE A 249 -9.17 1.31 -10.12
N SER A 250 -8.86 0.13 -9.61
CA SER A 250 -9.87 -0.87 -9.26
C SER A 250 -10.33 -0.65 -7.81
N HIS A 251 -11.62 -0.47 -7.59
CA HIS A 251 -12.16 -0.22 -6.26
C HIS A 251 -13.61 -0.67 -6.13
N THR A 252 -14.10 -0.76 -4.88
CA THR A 252 -15.51 -1.04 -4.58
C THR A 252 -16.18 0.16 -3.92
N TRP A 253 -17.32 0.62 -4.45
CA TRP A 253 -18.10 1.72 -3.89
C TRP A 253 -18.72 1.42 -2.52
N ARG A 254 -18.76 0.14 -2.09
CA ARG A 254 -19.31 -0.28 -0.79
C ARG A 254 -18.49 0.21 0.40
N THR A 255 -17.20 0.48 0.21
CA THR A 255 -16.31 0.88 1.30
C THR A 255 -16.24 2.40 1.46
N PRO A 256 -16.07 2.90 2.71
CA PRO A 256 -16.03 4.34 2.98
C PRO A 256 -14.94 5.04 2.15
N GLY A 257 -15.37 5.95 1.28
CA GLY A 257 -14.50 6.70 0.37
C GLY A 257 -13.42 7.53 1.05
N ARG A 258 -13.68 8.01 2.28
CA ARG A 258 -12.75 8.88 3.03
C ARG A 258 -11.36 8.26 3.20
N TRP A 259 -11.28 6.95 3.42
CA TRP A 259 -10.00 6.26 3.59
C TRP A 259 -9.24 6.10 2.27
N LYS A 260 -9.96 5.95 1.16
CA LYS A 260 -9.36 5.94 -0.19
C LYS A 260 -8.81 7.31 -0.54
N VAL A 261 -9.56 8.37 -0.23
CA VAL A 261 -9.07 9.76 -0.42
C VAL A 261 -7.81 9.97 0.41
N LEU A 262 -7.81 9.55 1.68
CA LEU A 262 -6.65 9.72 2.55
C LEU A 262 -5.44 8.93 2.04
N SER A 263 -5.62 7.67 1.61
CA SER A 263 -4.52 6.86 1.08
C SER A 263 -3.95 7.46 -0.21
N LEU A 264 -4.81 7.96 -1.10
CA LEU A 264 -4.39 8.64 -2.33
C LEU A 264 -3.69 9.99 -2.02
N LEU A 265 -4.19 10.77 -1.05
CA LEU A 265 -3.53 12.00 -0.60
C LEU A 265 -2.13 11.72 -0.07
N PHE A 266 -1.93 10.68 0.75
CA PHE A 266 -0.59 10.30 1.20
C PHE A 266 0.28 9.81 0.04
N GLN A 267 -0.27 8.99 -0.86
CA GLN A 267 0.51 8.41 -1.95
C GLN A 267 1.02 9.44 -2.96
N TYR A 268 0.20 10.45 -3.29
CA TYR A 268 0.54 11.45 -4.31
C TYR A 268 0.97 12.80 -3.72
N GLY A 269 0.54 13.12 -2.50
CA GLY A 269 0.80 14.41 -1.84
C GLY A 269 2.05 14.44 -0.96
N TRP A 270 2.66 13.29 -0.63
CA TRP A 270 3.79 13.25 0.30
C TRP A 270 5.00 14.11 -0.10
N PRO A 271 5.41 14.24 -1.39
CA PRO A 271 6.59 15.04 -1.72
C PRO A 271 6.35 16.50 -1.37
N PHE A 272 5.19 17.03 -1.79
CA PHE A 272 4.76 18.40 -1.47
C PHE A 272 4.66 18.62 0.04
N THR A 273 4.01 17.69 0.75
CA THR A 273 3.87 17.75 2.21
C THR A 273 5.22 17.79 2.92
N LEU A 274 6.17 16.93 2.54
CA LEU A 274 7.50 16.91 3.14
C LEU A 274 8.31 18.16 2.83
N THR A 275 8.22 18.69 1.61
CA THR A 275 8.90 19.95 1.24
C THR A 275 8.35 21.12 2.07
N CYS A 276 7.03 21.31 2.11
CA CYS A 276 6.43 22.38 2.92
C CYS A 276 6.77 22.23 4.41
N TRP A 277 6.65 21.01 4.94
CA TRP A 277 7.01 20.71 6.32
C TRP A 277 8.47 21.05 6.62
N ALA A 278 9.41 20.61 5.78
CA ALA A 278 10.83 20.88 5.97
C ALA A 278 11.15 22.39 5.90
N CYS A 279 10.54 23.12 4.96
CA CYS A 279 10.69 24.57 4.84
C CYS A 279 10.18 25.30 6.08
N VAL A 280 8.96 25.02 6.54
CA VAL A 280 8.39 25.69 7.71
C VAL A 280 9.11 25.30 9.00
N ALA A 281 9.40 24.02 9.19
CA ALA A 281 10.14 23.56 10.37
C ALA A 281 11.53 24.21 10.46
N SER A 282 12.25 24.31 9.34
CA SER A 282 13.54 25.00 9.27
C SER A 282 13.39 26.49 9.59
N PHE A 283 12.40 27.17 8.99
CA PHE A 283 12.14 28.58 9.24
C PHE A 283 11.83 28.87 10.72
N VAL A 284 10.92 28.10 11.32
CA VAL A 284 10.55 28.25 12.74
C VAL A 284 11.70 27.89 13.66
N PHE A 285 12.53 26.91 13.29
CA PHE A 285 13.76 26.59 14.02
C PHE A 285 14.72 27.78 14.04
N PHE A 286 14.98 28.42 12.89
CA PHE A 286 15.84 29.60 12.83
C PHE A 286 15.27 30.77 13.64
N LEU A 287 13.96 31.03 13.57
CA LEU A 287 13.31 32.04 14.41
C LEU A 287 13.53 31.79 15.92
N GLY A 288 13.48 30.53 16.35
CA GLY A 288 13.82 30.15 17.72
C GLY A 288 15.31 30.36 18.04
N ALA A 289 16.21 29.97 17.13
CA ALA A 289 17.65 30.11 17.31
C ALA A 289 18.10 31.58 17.40
N PHE A 290 17.46 32.49 16.68
CA PHE A 290 17.70 33.94 16.76
C PHE A 290 16.99 34.60 17.95
N GLY A 291 16.27 33.85 18.78
CA GLY A 291 15.55 34.37 19.94
C GLY A 291 14.31 35.20 19.60
N TRP A 292 13.81 35.13 18.37
CA TRP A 292 12.58 35.83 17.97
C TRP A 292 11.33 35.09 18.45
N LEU A 293 11.42 33.78 18.68
CA LEU A 293 10.38 32.98 19.31
C LEU A 293 10.75 32.65 20.77
N PRO A 294 9.81 32.80 21.72
CA PRO A 294 10.06 32.42 23.11
C PRO A 294 10.20 30.90 23.23
N THR A 295 11.06 30.45 24.14
CA THR A 295 11.25 29.04 24.49
C THR A 295 10.71 28.77 25.90
N PRO A 296 9.39 28.65 26.09
CA PRO A 296 8.77 28.57 27.41
C PRO A 296 9.05 27.26 28.15
N LEU A 297 9.55 26.25 27.43
CA LEU A 297 9.80 24.92 27.96
C LEU A 297 11.30 24.66 28.02
N THR A 298 11.73 23.91 29.03
CA THR A 298 13.09 23.42 29.18
C THR A 298 13.04 21.93 29.44
N PHE A 299 13.91 21.16 28.81
CA PHE A 299 14.08 19.74 29.11
C PHE A 299 15.51 19.47 29.53
N ARG A 300 15.69 18.55 30.48
CA ARG A 300 17.02 18.07 30.86
C ARG A 300 17.40 16.93 29.92
N ALA A 301 18.35 17.19 29.04
CA ALA A 301 18.97 16.13 28.25
C ALA A 301 19.99 15.41 29.14
N ASP A 302 19.84 14.10 29.29
CA ASP A 302 20.86 13.21 29.88
C ASP A 302 21.25 12.19 28.83
N VAL A 303 22.34 12.47 28.11
CA VAL A 303 22.85 11.58 27.05
C VAL A 303 24.34 11.36 27.29
N LEU A 304 24.72 10.11 27.58
CA LEU A 304 26.12 9.72 27.82
C LEU A 304 26.81 10.50 28.96
N GLY A 305 26.06 10.83 30.02
CA GLY A 305 26.56 11.62 31.16
C GLY A 305 26.63 13.12 30.90
N PHE A 306 26.24 13.59 29.70
CA PHE A 306 26.01 15.00 29.45
C PHE A 306 24.65 15.40 30.00
N GLN A 307 24.66 16.09 31.14
CA GLN A 307 23.46 16.66 31.75
C GLN A 307 23.39 18.15 31.46
N LYS A 308 22.53 18.55 30.51
CA LYS A 308 22.29 19.97 30.20
C LYS A 308 20.81 20.27 30.13
N ILE A 309 20.43 21.41 30.69
CA ILE A 309 19.11 21.99 30.52
C ILE A 309 19.09 22.65 29.15
N CYS A 310 18.30 22.09 28.24
CA CYS A 310 18.14 22.58 26.88
C CYS A 310 16.80 23.31 26.76
N PRO A 311 16.75 24.50 26.16
CA PRO A 311 15.49 25.14 25.82
C PRO A 311 14.75 24.30 24.77
N PHE A 312 13.45 24.12 24.94
CA PHE A 312 12.56 23.45 24.00
C PHE A 312 11.63 24.47 23.36
N ALA A 313 11.63 24.51 22.03
CA ALA A 313 10.75 25.36 21.24
C ALA A 313 9.55 24.53 20.72
N PRO A 314 8.42 24.46 21.45
CA PRO A 314 7.25 23.68 21.03
C PRO A 314 6.70 24.13 19.67
N TRP A 315 6.98 25.37 19.28
CA TRP A 315 6.58 25.98 18.01
C TRP A 315 7.02 25.18 16.79
N VAL A 316 8.22 24.60 16.78
CA VAL A 316 8.73 23.81 15.64
C VAL A 316 7.86 22.57 15.44
N TYR A 317 7.50 21.89 16.53
CA TYR A 317 6.64 20.71 16.47
C TYR A 317 5.21 21.08 16.05
N LEU A 318 4.60 22.08 16.69
CA LEU A 318 3.22 22.50 16.40
C LEU A 318 3.07 23.01 14.96
N SER A 319 3.98 23.88 14.52
CA SER A 319 4.00 24.38 13.15
C SER A 319 4.29 23.27 12.14
N GLY A 320 5.17 22.33 12.47
CA GLY A 320 5.44 21.16 11.63
C GLY A 320 4.20 20.30 11.42
N VAL A 321 3.53 19.87 12.49
CA VAL A 321 2.31 19.05 12.39
C VAL A 321 1.21 19.80 11.63
N PHE A 322 0.99 21.07 11.95
CA PHE A 322 -0.02 21.88 11.28
C PHE A 322 0.28 22.06 9.78
N THR A 323 1.54 22.37 9.43
CA THR A 323 1.98 22.53 8.04
C THR A 323 1.86 21.22 7.29
N ALA A 324 2.23 20.10 7.89
CA ALA A 324 2.12 18.79 7.23
C ALA A 324 0.65 18.45 6.91
N LEU A 325 -0.27 18.67 7.85
CA LEU A 325 -1.70 18.44 7.60
C LEU A 325 -2.24 19.40 6.53
N LEU A 326 -1.95 20.69 6.65
CA LEU A 326 -2.41 21.70 5.70
C LEU A 326 -1.86 21.44 4.29
N ALA A 327 -0.56 21.17 4.16
CA ALA A 327 0.09 20.86 2.89
C ALA A 327 -0.48 19.57 2.26
N LEU A 328 -0.77 18.54 3.07
CA LEU A 328 -1.40 17.32 2.59
C LEU A 328 -2.76 17.62 1.93
N PHE A 329 -3.62 18.42 2.58
CA PHE A 329 -4.93 18.78 2.02
C PHE A 329 -4.85 19.78 0.85
N LEU A 330 -3.81 20.61 0.81
CA LEU A 330 -3.57 21.54 -0.30
C LEU A 330 -2.90 20.87 -1.51
N SER A 331 -2.30 19.69 -1.34
CA SER A 331 -1.57 18.98 -2.40
C SER A 331 -2.36 18.79 -3.71
N PRO A 332 -3.68 18.51 -3.75
CA PRO A 332 -4.43 18.37 -5.02
C PRO A 332 -4.65 19.69 -5.79
N TYR A 333 -4.41 20.83 -5.13
CA TYR A 333 -4.52 22.16 -5.72
C TYR A 333 -3.18 22.69 -6.20
N TRP A 334 -2.08 22.06 -5.77
CA TRP A 334 -0.74 22.46 -6.11
C TRP A 334 -0.33 21.93 -7.51
N LEU A 335 -0.80 22.63 -8.55
CA LEU A 335 -0.59 22.26 -9.94
C LEU A 335 0.81 22.58 -10.47
N PHE A 336 1.58 23.42 -9.78
CA PHE A 336 2.74 24.08 -10.37
C PHE A 336 3.96 23.15 -10.55
N PHE A 337 4.08 22.08 -9.75
CA PHE A 337 5.28 21.24 -9.74
C PHE A 337 5.03 19.76 -10.05
N CYS A 338 3.78 19.33 -10.18
CA CYS A 338 3.46 17.91 -10.35
C CYS A 338 2.54 17.71 -11.56
N HIS A 339 3.08 17.09 -12.62
CA HIS A 339 2.26 16.49 -13.65
C HIS A 339 1.42 15.40 -12.96
N SER A 340 0.14 15.67 -12.72
CA SER A 340 -0.74 14.71 -12.08
C SER A 340 -1.03 13.59 -13.07
N PRO A 341 -0.77 12.32 -12.72
CA PRO A 341 -1.04 11.20 -13.61
C PRO A 341 -2.52 11.18 -14.02
N LYS A 342 -2.77 10.79 -15.25
CA LYS A 342 -4.11 10.55 -15.79
C LYS A 342 -4.53 9.15 -15.38
N CYS A 343 -5.64 9.06 -14.66
CA CYS A 343 -6.16 7.79 -14.20
C CYS A 343 -7.50 7.44 -14.82
N PHE A 344 -7.72 6.15 -14.99
CA PHE A 344 -9.03 5.58 -15.24
C PHE A 344 -9.78 5.48 -13.90
N LEU A 345 -10.99 6.01 -13.88
CA LEU A 345 -11.92 5.89 -12.76
C LEU A 345 -13.33 5.65 -13.33
N ASP A 346 -13.87 4.45 -13.13
CA ASP A 346 -15.15 3.97 -13.68
C ASP A 346 -16.27 5.03 -13.76
N VAL A 347 -16.58 5.72 -12.66
CA VAL A 347 -17.68 6.70 -12.59
C VAL A 347 -17.47 7.96 -13.44
N VAL A 348 -16.21 8.27 -13.78
CA VAL A 348 -15.85 9.47 -14.57
C VAL A 348 -15.47 9.10 -16.01
N SER A 349 -14.81 7.96 -16.17
CA SER A 349 -14.26 7.45 -17.42
C SER A 349 -15.24 6.63 -18.25
N ILE A 350 -16.39 6.22 -17.70
CA ILE A 350 -17.50 5.58 -18.43
C ILE A 350 -18.73 6.49 -18.37
N ASN A 351 -19.40 6.72 -19.50
CA ASN A 351 -20.60 7.55 -19.55
C ASN A 351 -21.72 6.84 -18.78
N GLN A 352 -22.20 7.46 -17.70
CA GLN A 352 -23.22 6.89 -16.81
C GLN A 352 -24.66 7.27 -17.20
N VAL A 353 -24.84 8.03 -18.28
CA VAL A 353 -26.14 8.59 -18.71
C VAL A 353 -26.61 7.94 -20.00
N GLU A 354 -25.75 7.80 -20.99
CA GLU A 354 -26.09 7.19 -22.28
C GLU A 354 -25.88 5.67 -22.22
N PRO A 355 -26.94 4.85 -22.36
CA PRO A 355 -26.85 3.40 -22.17
C PRO A 355 -25.89 2.74 -23.16
N ASP A 356 -25.89 3.18 -24.43
CA ASP A 356 -25.02 2.62 -25.47
C ASP A 356 -23.53 2.86 -25.18
N LEU A 357 -23.18 4.06 -24.67
CA LEU A 357 -21.80 4.38 -24.30
C LEU A 357 -21.40 3.72 -22.97
N MET A 358 -22.34 3.59 -22.05
CA MET A 358 -22.14 2.86 -20.80
C MET A 358 -21.81 1.40 -21.08
N GLU A 359 -22.61 0.75 -21.93
CA GLU A 359 -22.45 -0.64 -22.36
C GLU A 359 -21.08 -0.85 -23.01
N ARG A 360 -20.72 0.00 -23.99
CA ARG A 360 -19.38 -0.05 -24.62
C ARG A 360 -18.25 0.16 -23.61
N GLY A 361 -18.42 1.07 -22.65
CA GLY A 361 -17.43 1.30 -21.60
C GLY A 361 -17.26 0.10 -20.67
N ILE A 362 -18.36 -0.59 -20.32
CA ILE A 362 -18.33 -1.80 -19.49
C ILE A 362 -17.64 -2.96 -20.24
N TYR A 363 -18.04 -3.21 -21.50
CA TYR A 363 -17.39 -4.24 -22.31
C TYR A 363 -15.92 -3.91 -22.64
N GLY A 364 -15.59 -2.62 -22.73
CA GLY A 364 -14.23 -2.11 -22.99
C GLY A 364 -13.29 -2.10 -21.78
N LEU A 365 -13.73 -2.50 -20.58
CA LEU A 365 -12.91 -2.47 -19.36
C LEU A 365 -11.59 -3.24 -19.49
N GLY A 366 -11.63 -4.41 -20.15
CA GLY A 366 -10.42 -5.22 -20.39
C GLY A 366 -9.41 -4.49 -21.27
N GLY A 367 -9.89 -3.76 -22.27
CA GLY A 367 -9.05 -2.93 -23.11
C GLY A 367 -8.54 -1.68 -22.39
N PHE A 368 -9.34 -1.02 -21.56
CA PHE A 368 -8.85 0.10 -20.73
C PHE A 368 -7.71 -0.33 -19.81
N LEU A 369 -7.78 -1.55 -19.28
CA LEU A 369 -6.69 -2.13 -18.49
C LEU A 369 -5.45 -2.42 -19.34
N SER A 370 -5.61 -2.87 -20.59
CA SER A 370 -4.47 -3.17 -21.48
C SER A 370 -3.69 -1.93 -21.90
N ILE A 371 -4.34 -0.76 -21.98
CA ILE A 371 -3.70 0.54 -22.25
C ILE A 371 -3.28 1.31 -20.99
N SER A 372 -3.37 0.68 -19.81
CA SER A 372 -2.98 1.28 -18.54
C SER A 372 -1.56 0.87 -18.12
N ASN A 373 -0.75 1.85 -17.71
CA ASN A 373 0.63 1.58 -17.26
C ASN A 373 0.67 0.84 -15.91
N GLN A 374 -0.29 1.09 -15.01
CA GLN A 374 -0.32 0.52 -13.67
C GLN A 374 -1.74 0.19 -13.23
N LEU A 375 -1.94 -0.96 -12.57
CA LEU A 375 -3.18 -1.29 -11.87
C LEU A 375 -3.03 -1.04 -10.38
N ARG A 376 -3.92 -0.25 -9.78
CA ARG A 376 -3.97 -0.01 -8.34
C ARG A 376 -5.32 -0.44 -7.77
N VAL A 377 -5.27 -1.41 -6.87
CA VAL A 377 -6.46 -1.92 -6.19
C VAL A 377 -6.62 -1.20 -4.85
N LEU A 378 -7.69 -0.41 -4.72
CA LEU A 378 -8.03 0.32 -3.51
C LEU A 378 -8.95 -0.52 -2.63
N LEU A 379 -8.34 -1.33 -1.76
CA LEU A 379 -9.04 -2.14 -0.76
C LEU A 379 -9.11 -1.39 0.56
N THR A 380 -10.32 -1.20 1.08
CA THR A 380 -10.53 -0.75 2.46
C THR A 380 -10.90 -1.96 3.29
N LEU A 381 -10.05 -2.32 4.25
CA LEU A 381 -10.38 -3.35 5.24
C LEU A 381 -11.42 -2.78 6.20
N THR A 382 -12.70 -3.03 5.91
CA THR A 382 -13.77 -2.84 6.89
C THR A 382 -13.68 -4.00 7.86
N GLY A 383 -12.97 -3.79 8.98
CA GLY A 383 -12.98 -4.72 10.10
C GLY A 383 -14.34 -4.69 10.77
N SER A 384 -15.36 -5.28 10.15
CA SER A 384 -16.53 -5.76 10.88
C SER A 384 -16.07 -7.01 11.64
N CYS A 385 -15.37 -6.80 12.75
CA CYS A 385 -15.38 -7.78 13.83
C CYS A 385 -16.76 -7.64 14.47
N SER A 386 -17.72 -8.40 13.95
CA SER A 386 -19.01 -8.63 14.62
C SER A 386 -18.83 -9.62 15.74
#